data_AF-A0A3B8MP67-F1
#
_entry.id   AF-A0A3B8MP67-F1
#
_cell.length_a   1.000
_cell.length_b   1.000
_cell.length_c   1.000
_cell.angle_alpha   90.00
_cell.angle_beta   90.00
_cell.angle_gamma   90.00
#
_symmetry.space_group_name_H-M   'P 1'
#
loop_
_entity.id
_entity.type
_entity.pdbx_description
1 polymer ?
#
loop_
_entity_poly.entity_id
_entity_poly.type
_entity_poly.pdbx_seq_one_letter_code
_entity_poly.pdbx_strand_id
1 'polypeptide(L)'
;MADVNVSSGRIDYFGYKDCVVLQNAQTRVVLGHQVGGRVLEYSLEGRNAILLDPDQAGWLWDGSNRVGITGGRFDIGPEKLIPKRDALWLGPWDAEIVGPGRARLTSMEDETTGVQLIRDFVLDPDGSRLAVTQTIRNVSDRVTRWCHWSRTFSTGHGICLVPLDDRSKFPDGYIMYGPGSVIDYAPGDPNIYRDGDVLVVKDTPLRPKLGMDSLVGWFAYLTQENLLFLKFYPTYPDCVYNEIAGLTISIWYNKDQVCD
;
A
#
# COMPACT_ATOMS: atom_id res chain seq x y z
N MET A 1 -17.27 30.54 -12.80
CA MET A 1 -16.28 29.53 -12.39
C MET A 1 -17.08 28.35 -11.90
N ALA A 2 -16.89 27.16 -12.48
CA ALA A 2 -17.58 25.97 -11.99
C ALA A 2 -17.07 25.69 -10.56
N ASP A 3 -17.98 25.45 -9.61
CA ASP A 3 -17.61 24.98 -8.28
C ASP A 3 -16.82 23.68 -8.43
N VAL A 4 -15.59 23.67 -7.93
CA VAL A 4 -14.79 22.46 -7.93
C VAL A 4 -15.31 21.59 -6.78
N ASN A 5 -15.94 20.46 -7.10
CA ASN A 5 -16.51 19.54 -6.10
C ASN A 5 -15.46 18.84 -5.21
N VAL A 6 -14.18 19.18 -5.37
CA VAL A 6 -13.06 18.69 -4.56
C VAL A 6 -12.21 19.84 -4.05
N SER A 7 -11.73 19.68 -2.82
CA SER A 7 -10.90 20.66 -2.13
C SER A 7 -9.62 20.01 -1.60
N SER A 8 -8.63 20.86 -1.33
CA SER A 8 -7.39 20.49 -0.65
C SER A 8 -7.11 21.48 0.48
N GLY A 9 -6.53 21.01 1.57
CA GLY A 9 -6.21 21.88 2.71
C GLY A 9 -5.20 21.25 3.66
N ARG A 10 -4.98 21.94 4.78
CA ARG A 10 -4.11 21.49 5.88
C ARG A 10 -4.92 21.29 7.14
N ILE A 11 -4.63 20.22 7.87
CA ILE A 11 -5.31 19.87 9.12
C ILE A 11 -4.33 19.22 10.10
N ASP A 12 -4.69 19.26 11.38
CA ASP A 12 -4.11 18.36 12.36
C ASP A 12 -4.90 17.05 12.36
N TYR A 13 -4.20 15.93 12.33
CA TYR A 13 -4.83 14.61 12.26
C TYR A 13 -3.96 13.53 12.87
N PHE A 14 -4.55 12.65 13.68
CA PHE A 14 -3.87 11.49 14.27
C PHE A 14 -2.56 11.84 15.02
N GLY A 15 -2.60 12.92 15.80
CA GLY A 15 -1.45 13.43 16.55
C GLY A 15 -0.39 14.17 15.72
N TYR A 16 -0.57 14.24 14.40
CA TYR A 16 0.32 14.98 13.50
C TYR A 16 -0.24 16.36 13.16
N LYS A 17 0.69 17.30 12.92
CA LYS A 17 0.39 18.68 12.52
C LYS A 17 0.56 18.87 11.03
N ASP A 18 -0.24 19.73 10.41
CA ASP A 18 -0.09 20.14 9.00
C ASP A 18 -0.19 18.99 7.97
N CYS A 19 -0.97 17.95 8.29
CA CYS A 19 -1.32 16.91 7.33
C CYS A 19 -2.11 17.50 6.15
N VAL A 20 -1.92 16.95 4.95
CA VAL A 20 -2.69 17.36 3.78
C VAL A 20 -4.02 16.61 3.77
N VAL A 21 -5.13 17.33 3.60
CA VAL A 21 -6.45 16.74 3.36
C VAL A 21 -6.88 16.98 1.92
N LEU A 22 -7.40 15.95 1.26
CA LEU A 22 -8.12 16.02 -0.01
C LEU A 22 -9.54 15.53 0.25
N GLN A 23 -10.57 16.28 -0.17
CA GLN A 23 -11.95 15.87 0.10
C GLN A 23 -12.95 16.37 -0.93
N ASN A 24 -13.97 15.56 -1.20
CA ASN A 24 -15.18 15.90 -1.96
C ASN A 24 -16.43 15.59 -1.12
N ALA A 25 -17.62 15.52 -1.75
CA ALA A 25 -18.89 15.29 -1.06
C ALA A 25 -18.96 13.95 -0.28
N GLN A 26 -18.24 12.92 -0.70
CA GLN A 26 -18.37 11.55 -0.17
C GLN A 26 -17.05 10.94 0.30
N THR A 27 -15.91 11.47 -0.12
CA THR A 27 -14.60 10.86 0.13
C THR A 27 -13.65 11.85 0.75
N ARG A 28 -12.91 11.38 1.76
CA ARG A 28 -11.86 12.15 2.43
C ARG A 28 -10.57 11.33 2.50
N VAL A 29 -9.48 11.98 2.13
CA VAL A 29 -8.13 11.44 2.14
C VAL A 29 -7.27 12.33 3.01
N VAL A 30 -6.55 11.74 3.97
CA VAL A 30 -5.56 12.47 4.77
C VAL A 30 -4.18 11.89 4.51
N LEU A 31 -3.23 12.76 4.16
CA LEU A 31 -1.85 12.42 3.86
C LEU A 31 -0.93 12.94 4.97
N GLY A 32 -0.21 12.02 5.60
CA GLY A 32 0.76 12.31 6.66
C GLY A 32 2.18 12.25 6.12
N HIS A 33 2.89 13.38 6.13
CA HIS A 33 4.23 13.47 5.57
C HIS A 33 5.34 13.26 6.60
N GLN A 34 5.00 13.29 7.89
CA GLN A 34 5.95 13.29 9.01
C GLN A 34 6.66 11.93 9.19
N VAL A 35 6.04 10.84 8.72
CA VAL A 35 6.58 9.48 8.83
C VAL A 35 6.39 8.74 7.51
N GLY A 36 7.32 8.92 6.57
CA GLY A 36 7.38 8.17 5.32
C GLY A 36 6.22 8.36 4.35
N GLY A 37 5.59 9.55 4.34
CA GLY A 37 4.58 9.95 3.34
C GLY A 37 3.31 9.09 3.25
N ARG A 38 2.64 8.82 4.36
CA ARG A 38 1.50 7.90 4.49
C ARG A 38 0.18 8.46 3.96
N VAL A 39 -0.70 7.56 3.55
CA VAL A 39 -2.15 7.80 3.61
C VAL A 39 -2.59 7.43 5.03
N LEU A 40 -3.01 8.41 5.82
CA LEU A 40 -3.53 8.21 7.18
C LEU A 40 -5.03 7.89 7.16
N GLU A 41 -5.76 8.43 6.18
CA GLU A 41 -7.18 8.15 6.00
C GLU A 41 -7.50 8.02 4.53
N TYR A 42 -8.35 7.05 4.20
CA TYR A 42 -9.10 6.99 2.96
C TYR A 42 -10.51 6.52 3.31
N SER A 43 -11.42 7.48 3.45
CA SER A 43 -12.77 7.23 3.93
C SER A 43 -13.82 7.48 2.86
N LEU A 44 -14.85 6.62 2.87
CA LEU A 44 -16.07 6.76 2.07
C LEU A 44 -17.24 6.94 3.03
N GLU A 45 -17.93 8.08 2.94
CA GLU A 45 -19.04 8.45 3.81
C GLU A 45 -18.68 8.33 5.31
N GLY A 46 -17.45 8.74 5.65
CA GLY A 46 -16.92 8.68 7.02
C GLY A 46 -16.40 7.32 7.48
N ARG A 47 -16.51 6.26 6.66
CA ARG A 47 -15.95 4.93 6.96
C ARG A 47 -14.54 4.82 6.38
N ASN A 48 -13.53 4.70 7.23
CA ASN A 48 -12.12 4.66 6.82
C ASN A 48 -11.68 3.22 6.47
N ALA A 49 -11.06 3.04 5.30
CA ALA A 49 -10.46 1.77 4.88
C ALA A 49 -9.04 1.56 5.46
N ILE A 50 -8.44 2.60 6.06
CA ILE A 50 -7.06 2.58 6.54
C ILE A 50 -7.02 2.33 8.03
N LEU A 51 -6.36 1.25 8.44
CA LEU A 51 -6.04 0.99 9.83
C LEU A 51 -4.94 1.93 10.31
N LEU A 52 -5.20 2.55 11.45
CA LEU A 52 -4.21 3.28 12.25
C LEU A 52 -4.17 2.69 13.65
N ASP A 53 -2.98 2.28 14.09
CA ASP A 53 -2.71 1.83 15.46
C ASP A 53 -2.63 3.04 16.40
N PRO A 54 -3.58 3.21 17.35
CA PRO A 54 -3.65 4.40 18.22
C PRO A 54 -2.36 4.73 18.98
N ASP A 55 -1.53 3.72 19.30
CA ASP A 55 -0.26 3.92 20.00
C ASP A 55 0.79 4.65 19.13
N GLN A 56 0.51 4.77 17.82
CA GLN A 56 1.35 5.46 16.83
C GLN A 56 0.92 6.91 16.60
N ALA A 57 -0.12 7.40 17.30
CA ALA A 57 -0.60 8.77 17.15
C ALA A 57 0.50 9.78 17.52
N GLY A 58 0.85 10.66 16.59
CA GLY A 58 1.92 11.64 16.79
C GLY A 58 3.34 11.06 16.94
N TRP A 59 3.52 9.75 16.70
CA TRP A 59 4.84 9.12 16.78
C TRP A 59 5.77 9.67 15.70
N LEU A 60 7.00 10.03 16.07
CA LEU A 60 8.02 10.53 15.15
C LEU A 60 9.28 9.67 15.23
N TRP A 61 9.96 9.54 14.09
CA TRP A 61 11.20 8.79 14.02
C TRP A 61 12.35 9.58 14.64
N ASP A 62 13.08 8.93 15.54
CA ASP A 62 14.24 9.44 16.25
C ASP A 62 15.59 8.98 15.65
N GLY A 63 15.55 8.31 14.48
CA GLY A 63 16.73 7.70 13.87
C GLY A 63 16.99 6.25 14.33
N SER A 64 16.10 5.67 15.14
CA SER A 64 16.17 4.26 15.55
C SER A 64 15.94 3.27 14.40
N ASN A 65 16.07 1.97 14.68
CA ASN A 65 15.82 0.93 13.69
C ASN A 65 14.37 0.95 13.18
N ARG A 66 14.17 0.44 11.95
CA ARG A 66 12.84 0.26 11.36
C ARG A 66 11.84 -0.40 12.32
N VAL A 67 10.69 0.26 12.52
CA VAL A 67 9.52 -0.27 13.21
C VAL A 67 8.34 -0.46 12.27
N GLY A 68 7.39 -1.30 12.68
CA GLY A 68 6.09 -1.42 12.03
C GLY A 68 5.28 -0.14 12.27
N ILE A 69 4.84 0.49 11.17
CA ILE A 69 3.99 1.68 11.20
C ILE A 69 2.80 1.40 10.27
N THR A 70 1.60 1.61 10.79
CA THR A 70 0.33 1.42 10.09
C THR A 70 0.00 2.59 9.16
N GLY A 71 -1.06 2.43 8.36
CA GLY A 71 -1.51 3.37 7.33
C GLY A 71 -1.42 2.83 5.90
N GLY A 72 -1.84 3.62 4.91
CA GLY A 72 -1.48 3.38 3.52
C GLY A 72 -0.02 3.76 3.29
N ARG A 73 0.80 2.75 2.99
CA ARG A 73 2.25 2.81 2.92
C ARG A 73 2.72 2.50 1.50
N PHE A 74 3.93 2.95 1.22
CA PHE A 74 4.60 2.59 -0.01
C PHE A 74 6.07 2.38 0.28
N ASP A 75 6.67 1.45 -0.43
CA ASP A 75 8.06 1.07 -0.24
C ASP A 75 8.69 0.71 -1.59
N ILE A 76 9.95 0.32 -1.56
CA ILE A 76 10.69 -0.17 -2.72
C ILE A 76 11.33 -1.52 -2.40
N GLY A 77 11.53 -2.34 -3.41
CA GLY A 77 12.19 -3.64 -3.31
C GLY A 77 13.23 -3.83 -4.42
N PRO A 78 13.80 -5.03 -4.56
CA PRO A 78 13.44 -6.25 -3.83
C PRO A 78 13.91 -6.23 -2.37
N GLU A 79 12.97 -6.47 -1.45
CA GLU A 79 13.12 -6.10 -0.02
C GLU A 79 14.33 -6.74 0.68
N LYS A 80 14.72 -7.94 0.24
CA LYS A 80 15.83 -8.73 0.80
C LYS A 80 17.20 -8.45 0.17
N LEU A 81 17.25 -7.67 -0.91
CA LEU A 81 18.48 -7.46 -1.68
C LEU A 81 18.91 -6.00 -1.72
N ILE A 82 17.96 -5.05 -1.74
CA ILE A 82 18.32 -3.64 -1.76
C ILE A 82 18.85 -3.19 -0.39
N PRO A 83 19.67 -2.11 -0.34
CA PRO A 83 20.15 -1.56 0.92
C PRO A 83 19.02 -1.20 1.90
N LYS A 84 19.37 -1.12 3.19
CA LYS A 84 18.46 -0.57 4.21
C LYS A 84 18.07 0.85 3.85
N ARG A 85 16.83 1.23 4.17
CA ARG A 85 16.18 2.47 3.69
C ARG A 85 15.21 3.03 4.71
N ASP A 86 15.61 2.95 5.97
CA ASP A 86 14.76 3.28 7.11
C ASP A 86 14.32 4.75 7.06
N ALA A 87 15.15 5.65 6.52
CA ALA A 87 14.79 7.05 6.29
C ALA A 87 13.66 7.24 5.27
N LEU A 88 13.68 6.50 4.15
CA LEU A 88 12.57 6.52 3.18
C LEU A 88 11.26 6.02 3.82
N TRP A 89 11.35 5.05 4.75
CA TRP A 89 10.19 4.46 5.43
C TRP A 89 9.69 5.31 6.61
N LEU A 90 10.55 5.83 7.48
CA LEU A 90 10.17 6.44 8.75
C LEU A 90 10.43 7.95 8.82
N GLY A 91 11.33 8.46 7.98
CA GLY A 91 11.72 9.86 8.00
C GLY A 91 10.63 10.79 7.48
N PRO A 92 10.72 12.09 7.82
CA PRO A 92 9.81 13.10 7.30
C PRO A 92 10.01 13.30 5.80
N TRP A 93 8.92 13.59 5.12
CA TRP A 93 8.83 13.93 3.71
C TRP A 93 8.31 15.35 3.56
N ASP A 94 8.63 15.98 2.45
CA ASP A 94 8.00 17.24 2.05
C ASP A 94 6.58 16.98 1.54
N ALA A 95 5.67 17.92 1.81
CA ALA A 95 4.28 17.85 1.39
C ALA A 95 3.84 19.15 0.72
N GLU A 96 3.28 19.03 -0.47
CA GLU A 96 2.80 20.15 -1.28
C GLU A 96 1.35 19.92 -1.70
N ILE A 97 0.52 20.96 -1.58
CA ILE A 97 -0.80 21.00 -2.23
C ILE A 97 -0.59 21.60 -3.62
N VAL A 98 -0.72 20.78 -4.66
CA VAL A 98 -0.45 21.17 -6.05
C VAL A 98 -1.71 21.63 -6.79
N GLY A 99 -2.86 21.61 -6.13
CA GLY A 99 -4.15 22.10 -6.64
C GLY A 99 -5.33 21.47 -5.90
N PRO A 100 -6.58 21.85 -6.25
CA PRO A 100 -7.78 21.23 -5.67
C PRO A 100 -7.80 19.72 -5.90
N GLY A 101 -7.97 18.94 -4.84
CA GLY A 101 -7.96 17.48 -4.87
C GLY A 101 -6.59 16.86 -5.20
N ARG A 102 -5.51 17.65 -5.16
CA ARG A 102 -4.18 17.19 -5.60
C ARG A 102 -3.09 17.53 -4.60
N ALA A 103 -2.23 16.56 -4.34
CA ALA A 103 -1.07 16.75 -3.46
C ALA A 103 0.12 15.92 -3.92
N ARG A 104 1.32 16.38 -3.55
CA ARG A 104 2.58 15.70 -3.79
C ARG A 104 3.32 15.51 -2.47
N LEU A 105 3.83 14.30 -2.25
CA LEU A 105 4.77 13.99 -1.17
C LEU A 105 6.12 13.61 -1.77
N THR A 106 7.20 14.19 -1.28
CA THR A 106 8.57 13.98 -1.79
C THR A 106 9.49 13.60 -0.64
N SER A 107 10.21 12.48 -0.77
CA SER A 107 11.19 12.04 0.22
C SER A 107 12.46 12.88 0.18
N MET A 108 13.31 12.72 1.20
CA MET A 108 14.73 13.04 1.06
C MET A 108 15.37 12.26 -0.10
N GLU A 109 16.47 12.78 -0.63
CA GLU A 109 17.38 11.97 -1.44
C GLU A 109 18.08 10.97 -0.50
N ASP A 110 17.87 9.69 -0.72
CA ASP A 110 18.43 8.64 0.13
C ASP A 110 19.75 8.16 -0.47
N GLU A 111 20.86 8.51 0.17
CA GLU A 111 22.21 8.15 -0.30
C GLU A 111 22.44 6.64 -0.35
N THR A 112 21.89 5.92 0.63
CA THR A 112 22.11 4.49 0.84
C THR A 112 21.59 3.68 -0.34
N THR A 113 20.37 3.98 -0.75
CA THR A 113 19.77 3.36 -1.91
C THR A 113 20.23 4.09 -3.18
N GLY A 114 20.21 5.42 -3.22
CA GLY A 114 20.57 6.27 -4.36
C GLY A 114 19.37 6.81 -5.15
N VAL A 115 18.19 6.91 -4.51
CA VAL A 115 16.99 7.50 -5.15
C VAL A 115 16.33 8.54 -4.28
N GLN A 116 15.42 9.27 -4.91
CA GLN A 116 14.34 9.99 -4.25
C GLN A 116 13.00 9.36 -4.65
N LEU A 117 12.06 9.30 -3.71
CA LEU A 117 10.71 8.82 -3.93
C LEU A 117 9.73 9.99 -3.97
N ILE A 118 8.84 9.97 -4.96
CA ILE A 118 7.80 10.99 -5.14
C ILE A 118 6.45 10.29 -5.27
N ARG A 119 5.42 10.85 -4.64
CA ARG A 119 4.04 10.36 -4.68
C ARG A 119 3.10 11.49 -5.04
N ASP A 120 2.42 11.36 -6.15
CA ASP A 120 1.37 12.27 -6.58
C ASP A 120 0.00 11.66 -6.31
N PHE A 121 -0.86 12.42 -5.64
CA PHE A 121 -2.20 12.04 -5.26
C PHE A 121 -3.22 12.91 -5.99
N VAL A 122 -4.24 12.28 -6.57
CA VAL A 122 -5.35 12.97 -7.23
C VAL A 122 -6.65 12.30 -6.81
N LEU A 123 -7.48 13.03 -6.06
CA LEU A 123 -8.83 12.63 -5.70
C LEU A 123 -9.80 13.07 -6.82
N ASP A 124 -10.64 12.14 -7.27
CA ASP A 124 -11.70 12.43 -8.23
C ASP A 124 -12.71 13.45 -7.66
N PRO A 125 -13.18 14.43 -8.45
CA PRO A 125 -14.09 15.45 -7.96
C PRO A 125 -15.47 14.93 -7.54
N ASP A 126 -15.94 13.86 -8.16
CA ASP A 126 -17.32 13.40 -8.04
C ASP A 126 -17.42 11.95 -7.53
N GLY A 127 -16.31 11.20 -7.54
CA GLY A 127 -16.20 9.80 -7.14
C GLY A 127 -15.35 9.57 -5.89
N SER A 128 -15.15 8.29 -5.55
CA SER A 128 -14.22 7.91 -4.47
C SER A 128 -12.79 7.65 -4.94
N ARG A 129 -12.56 7.60 -6.26
CA ARG A 129 -11.27 7.20 -6.84
C ARG A 129 -10.15 8.14 -6.40
N LEU A 130 -9.18 7.59 -5.66
CA LEU A 130 -7.87 8.20 -5.42
C LEU A 130 -6.84 7.59 -6.37
N ALA A 131 -6.32 8.38 -7.31
CA ALA A 131 -5.19 7.98 -8.12
C ALA A 131 -3.88 8.31 -7.39
N VAL A 132 -2.97 7.33 -7.31
CA VAL A 132 -1.64 7.50 -6.72
C VAL A 132 -0.59 7.14 -7.76
N THR A 133 0.25 8.10 -8.14
CA THR A 133 1.41 7.85 -9.00
C THR A 133 2.66 7.80 -8.14
N GLN A 134 3.37 6.67 -8.18
CA GLN A 134 4.66 6.51 -7.51
C GLN A 134 5.78 6.69 -8.52
N THR A 135 6.79 7.50 -8.17
CA THR A 135 7.99 7.70 -8.99
C THR A 135 9.23 7.38 -8.16
N ILE A 136 10.13 6.55 -8.71
CA ILE A 136 11.50 6.38 -8.22
C ILE A 136 12.40 7.23 -9.11
N ARG A 137 12.99 8.29 -8.56
CA ARG A 137 13.98 9.11 -9.25
C ARG A 137 15.37 8.62 -8.89
N ASN A 138 16.13 8.06 -9.83
CA ASN A 138 17.54 7.77 -9.60
C ASN A 138 18.33 9.09 -9.51
N VAL A 139 18.91 9.36 -8.34
CA VAL A 139 19.73 10.56 -8.07
C VAL A 139 21.22 10.21 -7.96
N SER A 140 21.57 8.94 -8.18
CA SER A 140 22.94 8.46 -8.20
C SER A 140 23.52 8.42 -9.62
N ASP A 141 24.82 8.19 -9.69
CA ASP A 141 25.60 7.99 -10.93
C ASP A 141 25.64 6.52 -11.39
N ARG A 142 24.92 5.63 -10.72
CA ARG A 142 24.88 4.19 -11.01
C ARG A 142 23.50 3.73 -11.47
N VAL A 143 23.47 2.66 -12.26
CA VAL A 143 22.22 1.99 -12.63
C VAL A 143 21.69 1.19 -11.43
N THR A 144 20.44 1.44 -11.07
CA THR A 144 19.71 0.73 -10.01
C THR A 144 18.57 -0.11 -10.61
N ARG A 145 18.17 -1.20 -9.93
CA ARG A 145 17.11 -2.12 -10.38
C ARG A 145 16.13 -2.41 -9.25
N TRP A 146 15.18 -1.52 -9.06
CA TRP A 146 14.24 -1.58 -7.94
C TRP A 146 12.81 -1.77 -8.43
N CYS A 147 11.94 -2.21 -7.53
CA CYS A 147 10.51 -2.33 -7.76
C CYS A 147 9.72 -1.50 -6.75
N HIS A 148 8.46 -1.23 -7.06
CA HIS A 148 7.53 -0.57 -6.16
C HIS A 148 6.79 -1.58 -5.28
N TRP A 149 6.59 -1.20 -4.03
CA TRP A 149 5.58 -1.76 -3.15
C TRP A 149 4.52 -0.69 -2.84
N SER A 150 3.26 -1.11 -2.82
CA SER A 150 2.14 -0.35 -2.30
C SER A 150 1.40 -1.21 -1.28
N ARG A 151 1.43 -0.78 -0.03
CA ARG A 151 1.05 -1.52 1.17
C ARG A 151 -0.16 -0.85 1.81
N THR A 152 -1.26 -1.57 2.01
CA THR A 152 -2.51 -0.96 2.44
C THR A 152 -2.99 -1.67 3.70
N PHE A 153 -2.68 -1.09 4.86
CA PHE A 153 -3.04 -1.67 6.14
C PHE A 153 -4.54 -1.43 6.40
N SER A 154 -5.30 -2.50 6.53
CA SER A 154 -6.72 -2.51 6.90
C SER A 154 -6.93 -3.35 8.16
N THR A 155 -8.08 -3.18 8.81
CA THR A 155 -8.53 -4.05 9.91
C THR A 155 -8.50 -5.52 9.49
N GLY A 156 -8.16 -6.42 10.42
CA GLY A 156 -8.18 -7.87 10.16
C GLY A 156 -9.59 -8.43 9.93
N HIS A 157 -9.69 -9.74 9.71
CA HIS A 157 -10.95 -10.47 9.48
C HIS A 157 -11.80 -10.02 8.28
N GLY A 158 -11.24 -9.22 7.37
CA GLY A 158 -11.88 -8.93 6.09
C GLY A 158 -11.58 -10.01 5.05
N ILE A 159 -12.30 -9.92 3.94
CA ILE A 159 -12.22 -10.88 2.83
C ILE A 159 -11.40 -10.28 1.70
N CYS A 160 -10.29 -10.90 1.32
CA CYS A 160 -9.56 -10.55 0.11
C CYS A 160 -10.12 -11.29 -1.10
N LEU A 161 -10.33 -10.56 -2.19
CA LEU A 161 -10.73 -11.09 -3.49
C LEU A 161 -9.63 -10.79 -4.50
N VAL A 162 -8.98 -11.83 -5.02
CA VAL A 162 -7.87 -11.68 -5.95
C VAL A 162 -8.22 -12.40 -7.25
N PRO A 163 -8.29 -11.70 -8.40
CA PRO A 163 -8.51 -12.38 -9.67
C PRO A 163 -7.33 -13.29 -9.99
N LEU A 164 -7.64 -14.51 -10.43
CA LEU A 164 -6.68 -15.48 -10.93
C LEU A 164 -6.37 -15.19 -12.40
N ASP A 165 -5.19 -15.60 -12.81
CA ASP A 165 -4.68 -15.41 -14.16
C ASP A 165 -4.22 -16.76 -14.71
N ASP A 166 -4.70 -17.14 -15.90
CA ASP A 166 -4.31 -18.39 -16.55
C ASP A 166 -2.81 -18.44 -16.91
N ARG A 167 -2.11 -17.31 -16.84
CA ARG A 167 -0.65 -17.20 -17.00
C ARG A 167 0.12 -17.47 -15.70
N SER A 168 -0.57 -17.66 -14.57
CA SER A 168 0.07 -17.88 -13.28
C SER A 168 1.04 -19.06 -13.33
N LYS A 169 2.22 -18.89 -12.73
CA LYS A 169 3.19 -19.99 -12.55
C LYS A 169 2.94 -20.79 -11.26
N PHE A 170 1.95 -20.41 -10.47
CA PHE A 170 1.60 -21.05 -9.21
C PHE A 170 0.47 -22.05 -9.44
N PRO A 171 0.65 -23.36 -9.13
CA PRO A 171 -0.33 -24.39 -9.45
C PRO A 171 -1.75 -24.10 -8.98
N ASP A 172 -1.88 -23.52 -7.78
CA ASP A 172 -3.17 -23.17 -7.17
C ASP A 172 -3.48 -21.66 -7.27
N GLY A 173 -2.70 -20.92 -8.07
CA GLY A 173 -2.82 -19.47 -8.25
C GLY A 173 -2.20 -18.63 -7.12
N TYR A 174 -1.63 -19.26 -6.10
CA TYR A 174 -0.91 -18.60 -5.01
C TYR A 174 0.16 -19.51 -4.39
N ILE A 175 1.06 -18.87 -3.64
CA ILE A 175 2.04 -19.51 -2.76
C ILE A 175 1.88 -18.99 -1.34
N MET A 176 2.42 -19.73 -0.37
CA MET A 176 2.39 -19.33 1.04
C MET A 176 3.80 -19.38 1.64
N TYR A 177 4.20 -18.31 2.32
CA TYR A 177 5.48 -18.32 3.03
C TYR A 177 5.36 -19.16 4.30
N GLY A 178 6.27 -20.13 4.44
CA GLY A 178 6.34 -21.02 5.59
C GLY A 178 7.22 -20.47 6.73
N PRO A 179 7.37 -21.24 7.82
CA PRO A 179 8.34 -20.93 8.86
C PRO A 179 9.77 -20.92 8.32
N GLY A 180 10.54 -19.89 8.67
CA GLY A 180 11.92 -19.73 8.20
C GLY A 180 11.99 -19.27 6.75
N SER A 181 13.01 -19.75 6.02
CA SER A 181 13.27 -19.34 4.63
C SER A 181 12.68 -20.34 3.62
N VAL A 182 11.37 -20.59 3.74
CA VAL A 182 10.65 -21.58 2.92
C VAL A 182 9.42 -20.95 2.28
N ILE A 183 9.15 -21.34 1.04
CA ILE A 183 7.92 -21.04 0.31
C ILE A 183 7.24 -22.37 -0.01
N ASP A 184 5.98 -22.49 0.38
CA ASP A 184 5.09 -23.58 0.00
C ASP A 184 4.38 -23.21 -1.31
N TYR A 185 4.58 -24.04 -2.35
CA TYR A 185 4.04 -23.80 -3.69
C TYR A 185 2.67 -24.45 -3.93
N ALA A 186 2.20 -25.29 -3.00
CA ALA A 186 0.90 -25.94 -3.06
C ALA A 186 0.26 -25.98 -1.67
N PRO A 187 0.03 -24.79 -1.05
CA PRO A 187 -0.47 -24.72 0.32
C PRO A 187 -1.94 -25.15 0.42
N GLY A 188 -2.29 -25.83 1.51
CA GLY A 188 -3.69 -26.11 1.88
C GLY A 188 -4.14 -25.23 3.03
N ASP A 189 -5.23 -24.48 2.86
CA ASP A 189 -5.76 -23.58 3.90
C ASP A 189 -7.30 -23.54 3.90
N PRO A 190 -8.00 -23.76 5.03
CA PRO A 190 -9.46 -23.71 5.09
C PRO A 190 -10.06 -22.31 4.88
N ASN A 191 -9.23 -21.27 4.96
CA ASN A 191 -9.61 -19.87 4.73
C ASN A 191 -9.34 -19.40 3.31
N ILE A 192 -8.84 -20.27 2.43
CA ILE A 192 -8.55 -19.93 1.06
C ILE A 192 -9.27 -20.92 0.14
N TYR A 193 -10.03 -20.40 -0.82
CA TYR A 193 -10.67 -21.23 -1.84
C TYR A 193 -10.82 -20.45 -3.14
N ARG A 194 -11.03 -21.19 -4.22
CA ARG A 194 -11.30 -20.63 -5.54
C ARG A 194 -12.80 -20.58 -5.79
N ASP A 195 -13.29 -19.43 -6.24
CA ASP A 195 -14.64 -19.24 -6.76
C ASP A 195 -14.54 -18.69 -8.18
N GLY A 196 -14.78 -19.54 -9.18
CA GLY A 196 -14.59 -19.19 -10.59
C GLY A 196 -13.14 -18.79 -10.91
N ASP A 197 -12.95 -17.55 -11.36
CA ASP A 197 -11.67 -16.92 -11.67
C ASP A 197 -11.15 -16.03 -10.53
N VAL A 198 -11.67 -16.21 -9.30
CA VAL A 198 -11.26 -15.44 -8.13
C VAL A 198 -10.73 -16.37 -7.03
N LEU A 199 -9.59 -16.01 -6.46
CA LEU A 199 -9.10 -16.55 -5.20
C LEU A 199 -9.72 -15.73 -4.05
N VAL A 200 -10.42 -16.42 -3.16
CA VAL A 200 -11.06 -15.84 -2.00
C VAL A 200 -10.26 -16.21 -0.76
N VAL A 201 -9.74 -15.21 -0.05
CA VAL A 201 -9.18 -15.36 1.29
C VAL A 201 -10.24 -14.84 2.26
N LYS A 202 -11.02 -15.75 2.86
CA LYS A 202 -12.22 -15.38 3.64
C LYS A 202 -11.93 -14.89 5.06
N ASP A 203 -10.76 -15.22 5.59
CA ASP A 203 -10.33 -14.87 6.96
C ASP A 203 -8.82 -15.12 7.10
N THR A 204 -8.27 -14.89 8.30
CA THR A 204 -6.86 -15.08 8.65
C THR A 204 -6.32 -16.47 8.22
N PRO A 205 -5.37 -16.53 7.27
CA PRO A 205 -4.77 -17.80 6.86
C PRO A 205 -3.88 -18.43 7.96
N LEU A 206 -3.61 -19.73 7.83
CA LEU A 206 -2.72 -20.52 8.69
C LEU A 206 -1.31 -19.91 8.80
N ARG A 207 -0.84 -19.28 7.72
CA ARG A 207 0.41 -18.52 7.67
C ARG A 207 0.17 -17.11 7.17
N PRO A 208 0.91 -16.15 7.70
CA PRO A 208 0.55 -14.75 7.56
C PRO A 208 0.73 -14.23 6.14
N LYS A 209 1.68 -14.74 5.34
CA LYS A 209 2.05 -14.14 4.06
C LYS A 209 1.73 -15.05 2.87
N LEU A 210 0.90 -14.53 1.97
CA LEU A 210 0.56 -15.12 0.68
C LEU A 210 1.24 -14.34 -0.45
N GLY A 211 1.51 -15.02 -1.55
CA GLY A 211 2.00 -14.40 -2.78
C GLY A 211 1.22 -14.89 -3.99
N MET A 212 0.84 -13.97 -4.87
CA MET A 212 0.16 -14.25 -6.13
C MET A 212 0.87 -13.52 -7.27
N ASP A 213 0.76 -14.04 -8.48
CA ASP A 213 1.37 -13.49 -9.69
C ASP A 213 0.35 -13.17 -10.79
N SER A 214 -0.88 -12.87 -10.38
CA SER A 214 -1.95 -12.41 -11.28
C SER A 214 -1.58 -11.10 -11.95
N LEU A 215 -1.75 -11.03 -13.28
CA LEU A 215 -1.52 -9.84 -14.09
C LEU A 215 -2.85 -9.19 -14.54
N VAL A 216 -3.98 -9.53 -13.91
CA VAL A 216 -5.30 -8.94 -14.21
C VAL A 216 -5.40 -7.47 -13.79
N GLY A 217 -4.62 -7.04 -12.80
CA GLY A 217 -4.43 -5.61 -12.49
C GLY A 217 -5.43 -5.02 -11.49
N TRP A 218 -6.12 -5.85 -10.72
CA TRP A 218 -6.90 -5.40 -9.56
C TRP A 218 -6.94 -6.45 -8.45
N PHE A 219 -7.33 -6.04 -7.25
CA PHE A 219 -7.85 -6.90 -6.18
C PHE A 219 -8.78 -6.08 -5.29
N ALA A 220 -9.55 -6.74 -4.42
CA ALA A 220 -10.42 -6.08 -3.47
C ALA A 220 -10.27 -6.63 -2.05
N TYR A 221 -10.62 -5.80 -1.08
CA TYR A 221 -10.72 -6.15 0.34
C TYR A 221 -12.06 -5.68 0.89
N LEU A 222 -12.87 -6.60 1.40
CA LEU A 222 -14.12 -6.28 2.10
C LEU A 222 -13.84 -6.25 3.60
N THR A 223 -13.92 -5.06 4.20
CA THR A 223 -13.73 -4.91 5.65
C THR A 223 -14.96 -5.39 6.43
N GLN A 224 -14.80 -5.62 7.74
CA GLN A 224 -15.91 -6.00 8.62
C GLN A 224 -16.99 -4.91 8.73
N GLU A 225 -16.65 -3.66 8.45
CA GLU A 225 -17.54 -2.51 8.42
C GLU A 225 -18.36 -2.41 7.10
N ASN A 226 -18.35 -3.46 6.29
CA ASN A 226 -19.01 -3.53 4.98
C ASN A 226 -18.51 -2.46 4.00
N LEU A 227 -17.20 -2.18 4.02
CA LEU A 227 -16.54 -1.31 3.06
C LEU A 227 -15.74 -2.16 2.08
N LEU A 228 -16.09 -2.09 0.79
CA LEU A 228 -15.31 -2.74 -0.28
C LEU A 228 -14.23 -1.79 -0.79
N PHE A 229 -12.99 -2.04 -0.41
CA PHE A 229 -11.82 -1.35 -0.94
C PHE A 229 -11.36 -2.05 -2.22
N LEU A 230 -11.31 -1.31 -3.33
CA LEU A 230 -10.76 -1.81 -4.60
C LEU A 230 -9.42 -1.15 -4.90
N LYS A 231 -8.43 -1.94 -5.29
CA LYS A 231 -7.11 -1.46 -5.72
C LYS A 231 -6.84 -1.91 -7.13
N PHE A 232 -6.60 -0.93 -8.00
CA PHE A 232 -6.21 -1.14 -9.39
C PHE A 232 -4.75 -0.76 -9.56
N TYR A 233 -4.03 -1.52 -10.39
CA TYR A 233 -2.62 -1.27 -10.69
C TYR A 233 -2.29 -1.78 -12.09
N PRO A 234 -1.41 -1.07 -12.83
CA PRO A 234 -0.95 -1.55 -14.11
C PRO A 234 -0.07 -2.78 -13.93
N THR A 235 -0.19 -3.73 -14.86
CA THR A 235 0.62 -4.94 -14.94
C THR A 235 1.43 -4.93 -16.23
N TYR A 236 2.64 -5.48 -16.19
CA TYR A 236 3.59 -5.41 -17.29
C TYR A 236 4.13 -6.82 -17.57
N PRO A 237 3.46 -7.60 -18.44
CA PRO A 237 3.81 -9.00 -18.69
C PRO A 237 5.25 -9.23 -19.16
N ASP A 238 5.84 -8.22 -19.83
CA ASP A 238 7.21 -8.29 -20.37
C ASP A 238 8.27 -7.78 -19.38
N CYS A 239 7.88 -7.37 -18.16
CA CYS A 239 8.79 -6.87 -17.13
C CYS A 239 9.15 -7.94 -16.10
N VAL A 240 10.34 -7.78 -15.50
CA VAL A 240 10.78 -8.64 -14.39
C VAL A 240 10.18 -8.16 -13.07
N TYR A 241 9.35 -8.99 -12.46
CA TYR A 241 8.94 -8.87 -11.06
C TYR A 241 10.04 -9.48 -10.20
N ASN A 242 10.86 -8.63 -9.58
CA ASN A 242 12.17 -9.02 -9.03
C ASN A 242 12.17 -9.41 -7.54
N GLU A 243 10.99 -9.47 -6.91
CA GLU A 243 10.84 -10.09 -5.59
C GLU A 243 11.10 -11.59 -5.64
N ILE A 244 11.40 -12.22 -4.50
CA ILE A 244 11.92 -13.61 -4.43
C ILE A 244 11.09 -14.61 -5.26
N ALA A 245 9.76 -14.49 -5.24
CA ALA A 245 8.85 -15.38 -5.97
C ALA A 245 8.24 -14.74 -7.23
N GLY A 246 8.72 -13.57 -7.65
CA GLY A 246 8.19 -12.83 -8.80
C GLY A 246 6.69 -12.57 -8.66
N LEU A 247 6.32 -12.01 -7.50
CA LEU A 247 4.94 -11.72 -7.11
C LEU A 247 4.49 -10.40 -7.71
N THR A 248 3.22 -10.34 -8.10
CA THR A 248 2.51 -9.09 -8.45
C THR A 248 1.66 -8.60 -7.28
N ILE A 249 1.24 -9.52 -6.40
CA ILE A 249 0.41 -9.26 -5.23
C ILE A 249 0.98 -10.04 -4.05
N SER A 250 1.01 -9.41 -2.88
CA SER A 250 1.24 -10.07 -1.59
C SER A 250 0.09 -9.67 -0.68
N ILE A 251 -0.44 -10.63 0.07
CA ILE A 251 -1.37 -10.37 1.17
C ILE A 251 -0.69 -10.82 2.46
N TRP A 252 -0.75 -9.98 3.49
CA TRP A 252 -0.18 -10.29 4.78
C TRP A 252 -1.16 -10.07 5.93
N TYR A 253 -1.51 -11.13 6.64
CA TYR A 253 -2.31 -11.08 7.87
C TYR A 253 -1.39 -11.16 9.10
N ASN A 254 -1.47 -10.18 10.00
CA ASN A 254 -0.85 -10.32 11.32
C ASN A 254 -1.89 -10.82 12.32
N LYS A 255 -1.99 -12.15 12.42
CA LYS A 255 -3.08 -12.77 13.17
C LYS A 255 -4.41 -12.17 12.67
N ASP A 256 -5.29 -11.87 13.62
CA ASP A 256 -6.62 -11.33 13.41
C ASP A 256 -6.69 -9.80 13.45
N GLN A 257 -5.54 -9.12 13.58
CA GLN A 257 -5.51 -7.69 13.89
C GLN A 257 -5.46 -6.81 12.63
N VAL A 258 -4.68 -7.22 11.63
CA VAL A 258 -4.42 -6.40 10.44
C VAL A 258 -4.22 -7.27 9.21
N CYS A 259 -4.70 -6.76 8.07
CA CYS A 259 -4.37 -7.22 6.73
C CYS A 259 -3.58 -6.11 6.00
N ASP A 260 -2.49 -6.45 5.32
CA ASP A 260 -1.66 -5.58 4.46
C ASP A 260 -1.61 -6.12 3.02
#